data_AF-A0A7Y2CQZ5-F1
#
_entry.id   AF-A0A7Y2CQZ5-F1
#
_cell.length_a   1.000
_cell.length_b   1.000
_cell.length_c   1.000
_cell.angle_alpha   90.00
_cell.angle_beta   90.00
_cell.angle_gamma   90.00
#
_symmetry.space_group_name_H-M   'P 1'
#
loop_
_entity.id
_entity.type
_entity.pdbx_description
1 polymer ?
#
loop_
_entity_poly.entity_id
_entity_poly.type
_entity_poly.pdbx_seq_one_letter_code
_entity_poly.pdbx_strand_id
1 'polypeptide(L)'
;MSPRLLIALLFSVPTGPSLAQTPGSCPVGVDWEHRPAYAELDVANVRARVHSNGALFWIGGAPVYEVPRGSGKNAIFASSVWIGGMVDGELRMSAATYSDWEMWPGPLNDEGNPPSDCRQHDRVFNVYDEDIRRYNETGEATPDMLDWPWELGAPVFDGDGNPDNYDLAAGDRPYRWQERRRTTGSWTFPEPGHLRRQPSF
;
A
#
# COMPACT_ATOMS: atom_id res chain seq x y z
N MET A 1 -50.77 -17.47 -43.86
CA MET A 1 -49.91 -17.60 -42.67
C MET A 1 -48.99 -16.39 -42.65
N SER A 2 -49.17 -15.48 -41.68
CA SER A 2 -48.47 -14.19 -41.61
C SER A 2 -47.29 -14.29 -40.64
N PRO A 3 -46.08 -13.79 -40.96
CA PRO A 3 -44.93 -13.88 -40.07
C PRO A 3 -45.05 -12.85 -38.96
N ARG A 4 -44.96 -13.29 -37.70
CA ARG A 4 -44.91 -12.39 -36.53
C ARG A 4 -43.48 -11.93 -36.32
N LEU A 5 -43.24 -10.63 -36.53
CA LEU A 5 -42.00 -9.93 -36.21
C LEU A 5 -41.89 -9.80 -34.68
N LEU A 6 -40.90 -10.44 -34.06
CA LEU A 6 -40.55 -10.21 -32.66
C LEU A 6 -39.51 -9.09 -32.58
N ILE A 7 -39.90 -7.96 -32.00
CA ILE A 7 -38.99 -6.86 -31.63
C ILE A 7 -38.50 -7.14 -30.22
N ALA A 8 -37.21 -7.46 -30.06
CA ALA A 8 -36.55 -7.55 -28.77
C ALA A 8 -36.12 -6.15 -28.34
N LEU A 9 -36.82 -5.58 -27.36
CA LEU A 9 -36.43 -4.34 -26.68
C LEU A 9 -35.31 -4.65 -25.68
N LEU A 10 -34.08 -4.28 -26.03
CA LEU A 10 -32.94 -4.24 -25.12
C LEU A 10 -33.12 -3.06 -24.16
N PHE A 11 -33.49 -3.35 -22.92
CA PHE A 11 -33.42 -2.39 -21.81
C PHE A 11 -31.97 -2.31 -21.34
N SER A 12 -31.28 -1.21 -21.67
CA SER A 12 -30.04 -0.85 -20.98
C SER A 12 -30.41 -0.40 -19.57
N VAL A 13 -30.05 -1.18 -18.56
CA VAL A 13 -30.13 -0.73 -17.17
C VAL A 13 -29.02 0.31 -16.99
N PRO A 14 -29.33 1.60 -16.72
CA PRO A 14 -28.30 2.55 -16.35
C PRO A 14 -27.76 2.11 -14.99
N THR A 15 -26.52 1.62 -14.96
CA THR A 15 -25.75 1.52 -13.72
C THR A 15 -25.67 2.91 -13.13
N GLY A 16 -26.34 3.14 -12.00
CA GLY A 16 -26.27 4.42 -11.30
C GLY A 16 -24.82 4.79 -10.98
N PRO A 17 -24.50 6.08 -10.82
CA PRO A 17 -23.16 6.47 -10.39
C PRO A 17 -22.89 5.81 -9.03
N SER A 18 -21.79 5.05 -8.93
CA SER A 18 -21.26 4.65 -7.63
C SER A 18 -20.98 5.92 -6.85
N LEU A 19 -21.70 6.12 -5.74
CA LEU A 19 -21.43 7.25 -4.86
C LEU A 19 -20.09 6.98 -4.17
N ALA A 20 -19.09 7.79 -4.51
CA ALA A 20 -17.85 7.85 -3.75
C ALA A 20 -18.18 8.18 -2.29
N GLN A 21 -17.57 7.45 -1.35
CA GLN A 21 -17.73 7.71 0.08
C GLN A 21 -17.30 9.15 0.39
N THR A 22 -18.02 9.83 1.28
CA THR A 22 -17.62 11.17 1.73
C THR A 22 -16.35 11.03 2.56
N PRO A 23 -15.21 11.60 2.14
CA PRO A 23 -13.97 11.50 2.89
C PRO A 23 -14.13 12.06 4.30
N GLY A 24 -13.72 11.32 5.33
CA GLY A 24 -13.76 11.84 6.70
C GLY A 24 -12.74 12.96 6.93
N SER A 25 -12.99 13.79 7.95
CA SER A 25 -12.17 14.95 8.26
C SER A 25 -10.90 14.55 9.02
N CYS A 26 -9.85 14.26 8.29
CA CYS A 26 -8.49 14.27 8.79
C CYS A 26 -7.68 15.13 7.82
N PRO A 27 -7.01 16.20 8.28
CA PRO A 27 -6.24 17.07 7.40
C PRO A 27 -5.02 16.30 6.88
N VAL A 28 -5.20 15.60 5.76
CA VAL A 28 -4.13 15.12 4.88
C VAL A 28 -3.57 16.35 4.16
N GLY A 29 -2.93 17.24 4.92
CA GLY A 29 -2.64 18.58 4.46
C GLY A 29 -1.66 18.58 3.30
N VAL A 30 -2.06 19.25 2.23
CA VAL A 30 -1.13 19.84 1.26
C VAL A 30 -0.77 21.28 1.65
N ASP A 31 -1.35 21.78 2.75
CA ASP A 31 -0.97 23.08 3.29
C ASP A 31 0.43 23.02 3.92
N TRP A 32 1.02 24.20 4.12
CA TRP A 32 2.39 24.36 4.59
C TRP A 32 2.55 24.00 6.08
N GLU A 33 1.44 23.84 6.81
CA GLU A 33 1.41 23.60 8.26
C GLU A 33 1.18 22.10 8.59
N HIS A 34 0.53 21.35 7.70
CA HIS A 34 0.08 19.96 7.94
C HIS A 34 0.54 18.99 6.85
N ARG A 35 1.86 18.90 6.61
CA ARG A 35 2.40 17.96 5.62
C ARG A 35 2.37 16.52 6.17
N PRO A 36 1.86 15.53 5.41
CA PRO A 36 1.88 14.14 5.85
C PRO A 36 3.32 13.68 6.06
N ALA A 37 3.51 12.79 7.03
CA ALA A 37 4.78 12.14 7.27
C ALA A 37 5.28 11.44 6.01
N TYR A 38 6.60 11.34 5.88
CA TYR A 38 7.24 10.69 4.76
C TYR A 38 8.49 9.94 5.17
N ALA A 39 8.84 8.92 4.40
CA ALA A 39 10.16 8.31 4.40
C ALA A 39 10.84 8.56 3.05
N GLU A 40 12.17 8.66 3.06
CA GLU A 40 12.95 8.71 1.81
C GLU A 40 13.40 7.29 1.44
N LEU A 41 13.06 6.86 0.22
CA LEU A 41 13.64 5.68 -0.41
C LEU A 41 14.95 6.10 -1.08
N ASP A 42 16.07 5.67 -0.48
CA ASP A 42 17.42 6.11 -0.85
C ASP A 42 18.38 4.93 -1.12
N VAL A 43 17.88 3.88 -1.77
CA VAL A 43 18.65 2.70 -2.17
C VAL A 43 18.85 2.63 -3.68
N ALA A 44 19.79 1.80 -4.14
CA ALA A 44 19.99 1.49 -5.56
C ALA A 44 20.14 2.72 -6.50
N ASN A 45 20.78 3.79 -6.02
CA ASN A 45 20.98 5.05 -6.76
C ASN A 45 19.67 5.79 -7.11
N VAL A 46 18.63 5.53 -6.34
CA VAL A 46 17.36 6.27 -6.33
C VAL A 46 17.35 7.17 -5.10
N ARG A 47 16.71 8.33 -5.22
CA ARG A 47 16.17 9.10 -4.10
C ARG A 47 14.71 9.39 -4.43
N ALA A 48 13.80 9.08 -3.51
CA ALA A 48 12.38 9.25 -3.69
C ALA A 48 11.69 9.43 -2.33
N ARG A 49 10.49 10.03 -2.28
CA ARG A 49 9.68 10.12 -1.06
C ARG A 49 8.42 9.30 -1.16
N VAL A 50 8.08 8.62 -0.08
CA VAL A 50 6.81 7.93 0.12
C VAL A 50 6.10 8.62 1.26
N HIS A 51 4.86 9.05 1.04
CA HIS A 51 4.05 9.76 2.04
C HIS A 51 3.01 8.84 2.67
N SER A 52 2.66 9.11 3.92
CA SER A 52 1.67 8.36 4.71
C SER A 52 0.24 8.40 4.13
N ASN A 53 -0.07 9.39 3.29
CA ASN A 53 -1.35 9.55 2.61
C ASN A 53 -1.39 8.91 1.20
N GLY A 54 -0.45 8.01 0.89
CA GLY A 54 -0.40 7.29 -0.39
C GLY A 54 0.21 8.08 -1.57
N ALA A 55 0.57 9.35 -1.36
CA ALA A 55 1.27 10.13 -2.35
C ALA A 55 2.73 9.65 -2.52
N LEU A 56 3.20 9.63 -3.76
CA LEU A 56 4.57 9.28 -4.10
C LEU A 56 5.26 10.46 -4.78
N PHE A 57 6.44 10.80 -4.25
CA PHE A 57 7.43 11.71 -4.81
C PHE A 57 7.04 13.20 -4.87
N TRP A 58 5.78 13.53 -4.64
CA TRP A 58 5.29 14.90 -4.65
C TRP A 58 3.96 15.04 -3.92
N ILE A 59 3.86 16.07 -3.09
CA ILE A 59 2.63 16.51 -2.40
C ILE A 59 2.49 18.04 -2.43
N GLY A 60 3.11 18.71 -3.41
CA GLY A 60 3.27 20.17 -3.47
C GLY A 60 4.74 20.58 -3.35
N GLY A 61 5.22 21.44 -4.26
CA GLY A 61 6.61 21.88 -4.33
C GLY A 61 7.41 21.25 -5.48
N ALA A 62 8.71 21.05 -5.29
CA ALA A 62 9.60 20.45 -6.28
C ALA A 62 9.45 18.92 -6.32
N PRO A 63 9.64 18.28 -7.50
CA PRO A 63 9.66 16.82 -7.59
C PRO A 63 10.89 16.27 -6.86
N VAL A 64 10.76 15.07 -6.29
CA VAL A 64 11.86 14.44 -5.52
C VAL A 64 12.21 13.01 -5.98
N TYR A 65 11.62 12.51 -7.07
CA TYR A 65 12.01 11.23 -7.66
C TYR A 65 13.25 11.41 -8.54
N GLU A 66 14.42 11.18 -7.98
CA GLU A 66 15.71 11.47 -8.58
C GLU A 66 16.50 10.19 -8.90
N VAL A 67 16.88 10.04 -10.17
CA VAL A 67 17.67 8.91 -10.67
C VAL A 67 18.60 9.38 -11.80
N PRO A 68 19.93 9.19 -11.71
CA PRO A 68 20.70 8.80 -10.53
C PRO A 68 20.56 9.78 -9.36
N ARG A 69 20.63 9.28 -8.13
CA ARG A 69 20.69 10.11 -6.93
C ARG A 69 21.90 11.05 -6.99
N GLY A 70 21.69 12.32 -6.68
CA GLY A 70 22.71 13.38 -6.75
C GLY A 70 22.91 14.00 -8.14
N SER A 71 22.12 13.60 -9.15
CA SER A 71 22.18 14.17 -10.50
C SER A 71 21.37 15.46 -10.68
N GLY A 72 20.43 15.75 -9.76
CA GLY A 72 19.43 16.80 -9.88
C GLY A 72 18.36 16.52 -10.94
N LYS A 73 18.38 15.35 -11.60
CA LYS A 73 17.41 14.96 -12.64
C LYS A 73 16.26 14.20 -12.02
N ASN A 74 15.06 14.74 -12.15
CA ASN A 74 13.84 14.11 -11.65
C ASN A 74 13.06 13.46 -12.80
N ALA A 75 12.92 12.13 -12.77
CA ALA A 75 12.30 11.37 -13.86
C ALA A 75 10.78 11.25 -13.72
N ILE A 76 10.26 11.37 -12.50
CA ILE A 76 8.82 11.32 -12.20
C ILE A 76 8.47 12.57 -11.40
N PHE A 77 7.46 13.31 -11.87
CA PHE A 77 7.03 14.51 -11.20
C PHE A 77 6.12 14.21 -10.00
N ALA A 78 5.09 13.39 -10.20
CA ALA A 78 4.15 12.96 -9.17
C ALA A 78 3.65 11.54 -9.47
N SER A 79 3.36 10.77 -8.43
CA SER A 79 2.74 9.45 -8.52
C SER A 79 1.94 9.19 -7.24
N SER A 80 1.12 8.15 -7.21
CA SER A 80 0.35 7.73 -6.03
C SER A 80 0.10 6.22 -6.07
N VAL A 81 -0.16 5.64 -4.91
CA VAL A 81 -0.58 4.24 -4.79
C VAL A 81 -2.08 4.17 -5.05
N TRP A 82 -2.49 3.26 -5.94
CA TRP A 82 -3.89 2.91 -6.16
C TRP A 82 -4.12 1.49 -5.70
N ILE A 83 -5.18 1.26 -4.91
CA ILE A 83 -5.55 -0.06 -4.39
C ILE A 83 -7.02 -0.27 -4.70
N GLY A 84 -7.38 -1.43 -5.25
CA GLY A 84 -8.76 -1.77 -5.51
C GLY A 84 -9.03 -3.27 -5.50
N GLY A 85 -10.29 -3.63 -5.31
CA GLY A 85 -10.75 -5.01 -5.24
C GLY A 85 -12.25 -5.13 -5.42
N MET A 86 -12.72 -6.36 -5.57
CA MET A 86 -14.14 -6.68 -5.63
C MET A 86 -14.63 -7.11 -4.26
N VAL A 87 -15.73 -6.53 -3.78
CA VAL A 87 -16.41 -6.98 -2.57
C VAL A 87 -17.90 -7.08 -2.89
N ASP A 88 -18.49 -8.25 -2.67
CA ASP A 88 -19.90 -8.56 -3.02
C ASP A 88 -20.27 -8.25 -4.48
N GLY A 89 -19.31 -8.35 -5.40
CA GLY A 89 -19.52 -8.06 -6.83
C GLY A 89 -19.44 -6.58 -7.18
N GLU A 90 -19.10 -5.70 -6.24
CA GLU A 90 -18.86 -4.28 -6.47
C GLU A 90 -17.37 -3.94 -6.43
N LEU A 91 -16.94 -3.06 -7.33
CA LEU A 91 -15.58 -2.50 -7.30
C LEU A 91 -15.47 -1.49 -6.14
N ARG A 92 -14.48 -1.71 -5.28
CA ARG A 92 -14.05 -0.76 -4.25
C ARG A 92 -12.60 -0.38 -4.51
N MET A 93 -12.30 0.91 -4.52
CA MET A 93 -10.98 1.42 -4.88
C MET A 93 -10.65 2.70 -4.10
N SER A 94 -9.39 2.82 -3.72
CA SER A 94 -8.73 4.07 -3.33
C SER A 94 -7.74 4.42 -4.43
N ALA A 95 -8.08 5.45 -5.21
CA ALA A 95 -7.31 6.00 -6.31
C ALA A 95 -7.56 7.52 -6.45
N ALA A 96 -6.55 8.29 -6.14
CA ALA A 96 -6.56 9.74 -6.33
C ALA A 96 -6.20 10.13 -7.77
N THR A 97 -6.86 11.16 -8.30
CA THR A 97 -6.29 11.96 -9.39
C THR A 97 -5.34 13.03 -8.82
N TYR A 98 -4.86 13.96 -9.65
CA TYR A 98 -3.91 14.98 -9.21
C TYR A 98 -4.58 15.93 -8.18
N SER A 99 -4.29 15.73 -6.89
CA SER A 99 -4.61 16.56 -5.69
C SER A 99 -5.64 16.02 -4.69
N ASP A 100 -6.48 15.05 -5.06
CA ASP A 100 -7.53 14.49 -4.19
C ASP A 100 -7.07 13.18 -3.56
N TRP A 101 -6.26 13.24 -2.50
CA TRP A 101 -5.71 12.04 -1.83
C TRP A 101 -6.82 11.18 -1.19
N GLU A 102 -6.76 9.87 -1.40
CA GLU A 102 -7.80 8.92 -0.96
C GLU A 102 -7.32 7.93 0.12
N MET A 103 -6.18 8.22 0.75
CA MET A 103 -5.65 7.43 1.87
C MET A 103 -5.40 8.31 3.08
N TRP A 104 -5.74 7.79 4.26
CA TRP A 104 -5.52 8.44 5.55
C TRP A 104 -4.66 7.57 6.44
N PRO A 105 -3.78 8.16 7.27
CA PRO A 105 -3.05 7.40 8.27
C PRO A 105 -4.00 6.88 9.35
N GLY A 106 -3.92 5.57 9.60
CA GLY A 106 -4.65 4.92 10.68
C GLY A 106 -5.82 4.04 10.23
N PRO A 107 -6.40 3.27 11.17
CA PRO A 107 -7.50 2.38 10.87
C PRO A 107 -8.79 3.16 10.56
N LEU A 108 -9.53 2.71 9.55
CA LEU A 108 -10.89 3.20 9.31
C LEU A 108 -11.85 2.55 10.31
N ASN A 109 -12.90 3.26 10.69
CA ASN A 109 -13.99 2.69 11.48
C ASN A 109 -14.92 1.82 10.60
N ASP A 110 -15.93 1.19 11.21
CA ASP A 110 -16.88 0.31 10.51
C ASP A 110 -17.69 1.04 9.42
N GLU A 111 -17.83 2.36 9.52
CA GLU A 111 -18.46 3.22 8.52
C GLU A 111 -17.50 3.69 7.41
N GLY A 112 -16.23 3.28 7.46
CA GLY A 112 -15.20 3.67 6.50
C GLY A 112 -14.62 5.08 6.72
N ASN A 113 -14.83 5.67 7.89
CA ASN A 113 -14.30 6.98 8.23
C ASN A 113 -12.90 6.87 8.86
N PRO A 114 -11.96 7.76 8.50
CA PRO A 114 -10.68 7.89 9.17
C PRO A 114 -10.85 8.37 10.63
N PRO A 115 -9.82 8.16 11.47
CA PRO A 115 -9.82 8.67 12.82
C PRO A 115 -9.85 10.21 12.82
N SER A 116 -10.47 10.80 13.86
CA SER A 116 -10.52 12.27 14.00
C SER A 116 -9.16 12.90 14.25
N ASP A 117 -8.21 12.13 14.81
CA ASP A 117 -6.81 12.52 14.98
C ASP A 117 -5.90 11.44 14.37
N CYS A 118 -5.38 11.71 13.17
CA CYS A 118 -4.47 10.79 12.48
C CYS A 118 -3.02 10.90 12.94
N ARG A 119 -2.65 11.87 13.79
CA ARG A 119 -1.23 12.14 14.13
C ARG A 119 -0.53 10.94 14.79
N GLN A 120 -1.29 10.10 15.48
CA GLN A 120 -0.77 8.87 16.08
C GLN A 120 -0.34 7.83 15.03
N HIS A 121 -0.91 7.92 13.83
CA HIS A 121 -0.65 7.01 12.73
C HIS A 121 0.11 7.68 11.57
N ASP A 122 0.33 9.00 11.64
CA ASP A 122 1.05 9.77 10.63
C ASP A 122 2.57 9.54 10.74
N ARG A 123 2.98 8.33 10.36
CA ARG A 123 4.37 7.88 10.31
C ARG A 123 4.53 6.90 9.15
N VAL A 124 5.66 6.98 8.46
CA VAL A 124 6.07 5.96 7.49
C VAL A 124 7.25 5.20 8.10
N PHE A 125 7.08 3.89 8.26
CA PHE A 125 8.12 3.01 8.83
C PHE A 125 9.11 2.60 7.76
N ASN A 126 10.39 2.65 8.08
CA ASN A 126 11.48 2.31 7.19
C ASN A 126 12.46 1.38 7.92
N VAL A 127 12.61 0.17 7.39
CA VAL A 127 13.53 -0.83 7.93
C VAL A 127 14.39 -1.34 6.78
N TYR A 128 15.71 -1.22 6.94
CA TYR A 128 16.66 -1.75 5.97
C TYR A 128 17.05 -3.19 6.32
N ASP A 129 17.47 -3.96 5.32
CA ASP A 129 18.05 -5.29 5.53
C ASP A 129 19.26 -5.24 6.49
N GLU A 130 20.00 -4.12 6.50
CA GLU A 130 21.12 -3.89 7.42
C GLU A 130 20.67 -3.75 8.87
N ASP A 131 19.50 -3.17 9.15
CA ASP A 131 18.98 -3.05 10.51
C ASP A 131 18.67 -4.42 11.10
N ILE A 132 18.03 -5.29 10.30
CA ILE A 132 17.74 -6.67 10.69
C ILE A 132 19.04 -7.46 10.91
N ARG A 133 20.03 -7.28 10.03
CA ARG A 133 21.35 -7.92 10.19
C ARG A 133 22.05 -7.45 11.47
N ARG A 134 22.11 -6.14 11.71
CA ARG A 134 22.70 -5.56 12.90
C ARG A 134 22.02 -6.08 14.15
N TYR A 135 20.69 -6.08 14.20
CA TYR A 135 19.96 -6.65 15.32
C TYR A 135 20.31 -8.12 15.57
N ASN A 136 20.40 -8.94 14.52
CA ASN A 136 20.78 -10.35 14.67
C ASN A 136 22.23 -10.55 15.15
N GLU A 137 23.14 -9.63 14.81
CA GLU A 137 24.56 -9.71 15.18
C GLU A 137 24.82 -9.13 16.60
N THR A 138 24.11 -8.08 17.00
CA THR A 138 24.42 -7.28 18.20
C THR A 138 23.28 -7.19 19.22
N GLY A 139 22.04 -7.49 18.82
CA GLY A 139 20.83 -7.25 19.60
C GLY A 139 20.33 -5.79 19.57
N GLU A 140 20.96 -4.91 18.79
CA GLU A 140 20.59 -3.50 18.71
C GLU A 140 19.49 -3.24 17.65
N ALA A 141 18.27 -2.94 18.11
CA ALA A 141 17.13 -2.66 17.25
C ALA A 141 17.00 -1.16 16.93
N THR A 142 16.51 -0.84 15.73
CA THR A 142 16.07 0.54 15.43
C THR A 142 14.72 0.83 16.08
N PRO A 143 14.35 2.11 16.26
CA PRO A 143 13.01 2.48 16.69
C PRO A 143 11.91 1.91 15.79
N ASP A 144 12.10 1.90 14.46
CA ASP A 144 11.12 1.37 13.51
C ASP A 144 10.97 -0.16 13.61
N MET A 145 12.02 -0.88 14.01
CA MET A 145 11.93 -2.30 14.30
C MET A 145 11.20 -2.58 15.62
N LEU A 146 11.36 -1.73 16.63
CA LEU A 146 10.69 -1.88 17.93
C LEU A 146 9.20 -1.52 17.84
N ASP A 147 8.88 -0.45 17.13
CA ASP A 147 7.52 0.09 16.99
C ASP A 147 6.77 -0.49 15.78
N TRP A 148 7.25 -1.59 15.20
CA TRP A 148 6.72 -2.14 13.96
C TRP A 148 5.19 -2.35 14.07
N PRO A 149 4.35 -1.81 13.17
CA PRO A 149 2.90 -1.74 13.39
C PRO A 149 2.19 -3.04 12.98
N TRP A 150 2.62 -4.16 13.55
CA TRP A 150 2.12 -5.50 13.24
C TRP A 150 0.61 -5.66 13.56
N GLU A 151 0.14 -5.04 14.65
CA GLU A 151 -1.29 -5.01 15.03
C GLU A 151 -2.17 -4.32 13.97
N LEU A 152 -1.58 -3.44 13.15
CA LEU A 152 -2.25 -2.77 12.04
C LEU A 152 -2.10 -3.53 10.71
N GLY A 153 -1.58 -4.77 10.75
CA GLY A 153 -1.41 -5.64 9.60
C GLY A 153 -0.08 -5.47 8.86
N ALA A 154 0.91 -4.80 9.47
CA ALA A 154 2.25 -4.76 8.87
C ALA A 154 2.84 -6.17 8.79
N PRO A 155 3.41 -6.58 7.64
CA PRO A 155 3.93 -7.93 7.47
C PRO A 155 5.03 -8.28 8.48
N VAL A 156 4.88 -9.44 9.14
CA VAL A 156 5.85 -10.00 10.10
C VAL A 156 6.36 -11.34 9.58
N PHE A 157 7.66 -11.58 9.74
CA PHE A 157 8.22 -12.93 9.76
C PHE A 157 8.11 -13.45 11.19
N ASP A 158 7.20 -14.39 11.40
CA ASP A 158 6.94 -15.04 12.69
C ASP A 158 8.05 -16.06 12.99
N GLY A 159 8.87 -15.75 13.99
CA GLY A 159 10.04 -16.54 14.35
C GLY A 159 9.80 -17.53 15.48
N ASP A 160 8.81 -17.27 16.34
CA ASP A 160 8.50 -18.09 17.52
C ASP A 160 7.26 -18.98 17.34
N GLY A 161 6.52 -18.78 16.25
CA GLY A 161 5.30 -19.50 15.89
C GLY A 161 4.04 -18.96 16.55
N ASN A 162 4.10 -17.77 17.17
CA ASN A 162 2.97 -17.11 17.79
C ASN A 162 2.49 -15.94 16.91
N PRO A 163 1.34 -16.06 16.24
CA PRO A 163 0.84 -15.01 15.36
C PRO A 163 0.22 -13.82 16.11
N ASP A 164 0.05 -13.93 17.43
CA ASP A 164 -0.66 -12.96 18.27
C ASP A 164 0.28 -11.98 19.00
N ASN A 165 1.57 -11.97 18.65
CA ASN A 165 2.55 -11.02 19.18
C ASN A 165 3.55 -10.55 18.11
N TYR A 166 4.40 -9.62 18.54
CA TYR A 166 5.63 -9.26 17.86
C TYR A 166 6.75 -9.12 18.90
N ASP A 167 7.63 -10.10 18.93
CA ASP A 167 8.76 -10.18 19.85
C ASP A 167 10.07 -10.42 19.08
N LEU A 168 10.86 -9.34 18.95
CA LEU A 168 12.18 -9.40 18.35
C LEU A 168 13.11 -10.42 19.04
N ALA A 169 13.01 -10.58 20.36
CA ALA A 169 13.85 -11.52 21.11
C ALA A 169 13.42 -12.98 20.88
N ALA A 170 12.13 -13.23 20.64
CA ALA A 170 11.59 -14.55 20.34
C ALA A 170 11.82 -14.98 18.87
N GLY A 171 12.08 -14.03 17.97
CA GLY A 171 12.49 -14.32 16.59
C GLY A 171 11.76 -13.50 15.54
N ASP A 172 10.79 -12.68 15.93
CA ASP A 172 9.95 -11.95 14.99
C ASP A 172 10.71 -10.83 14.32
N ARG A 173 10.43 -10.59 13.04
CA ARG A 173 11.07 -9.51 12.27
C ARG A 173 10.05 -8.85 11.36
N PRO A 174 10.28 -7.59 10.94
CA PRO A 174 9.62 -7.04 9.77
C PRO A 174 9.86 -7.98 8.59
N TYR A 175 8.80 -8.34 7.85
CA TYR A 175 8.89 -9.36 6.83
C TYR A 175 9.82 -8.96 5.67
N ARG A 176 10.74 -9.85 5.29
CA ARG A 176 11.61 -9.67 4.12
C ARG A 176 11.10 -10.47 2.92
N TRP A 177 10.84 -9.79 1.81
CA TRP A 177 10.34 -10.45 0.60
C TRP A 177 11.34 -11.48 0.01
N GLN A 178 12.65 -11.30 0.22
CA GLN A 178 13.67 -12.24 -0.26
C GLN A 178 13.70 -13.58 0.49
N GLU A 179 13.11 -13.65 1.69
CA GLU A 179 13.09 -14.85 2.54
C GLU A 179 12.27 -15.98 1.88
N ARG A 180 11.22 -15.64 1.12
CA ARG A 180 10.39 -16.59 0.37
C ARG A 180 11.14 -17.27 -0.78
N ARG A 181 12.14 -16.62 -1.37
CA ARG A 181 12.89 -17.17 -2.52
C ARG A 181 13.89 -18.24 -2.13
N ARG A 182 14.21 -18.39 -0.85
CA ARG A 182 15.12 -19.44 -0.36
C ARG A 182 14.38 -20.70 0.10
N THR A 183 13.10 -20.60 0.43
CA THR A 183 12.32 -21.71 1.03
C THR A 183 11.22 -22.27 0.14
N THR A 184 10.90 -21.64 -0.99
CA THR A 184 10.06 -22.27 -2.03
C THR A 184 10.85 -22.47 -3.32
N GLY A 185 10.84 -23.71 -3.81
CA GLY A 185 11.62 -24.18 -4.94
C GLY A 185 11.37 -23.39 -6.24
N SER A 186 12.30 -23.62 -7.18
CA SER A 186 12.27 -23.20 -8.58
C SER A 186 10.89 -22.78 -9.09
N TRP A 187 10.73 -21.49 -9.38
CA TRP A 187 9.65 -21.00 -10.21
C TRP A 187 9.92 -21.45 -11.65
N THR A 188 9.47 -22.64 -12.02
CA THR A 188 9.25 -22.95 -13.44
C THR A 188 8.00 -22.20 -13.88
N PHE A 189 8.18 -21.14 -14.66
CA PHE A 189 7.07 -20.56 -15.42
C PHE A 189 6.51 -21.67 -16.32
N PRO A 190 5.22 -22.06 -16.21
CA PRO A 190 4.60 -22.87 -17.24
C PRO A 190 4.59 -22.04 -18.53
N GLU A 191 5.06 -22.66 -19.62
CA GLU A 191 5.00 -22.11 -20.97
C GLU A 191 3.61 -21.51 -21.27
N PRO A 192 3.53 -20.47 -22.12
CA PRO A 192 2.31 -19.74 -22.36
C PRO A 192 1.30 -20.61 -23.13
N GLY A 193 0.39 -21.25 -22.40
CA GLY A 193 -0.72 -21.98 -23.00
C GLY A 193 -1.52 -22.77 -21.96
N HIS A 194 -2.75 -22.32 -21.71
CA HIS A 194 -3.80 -22.93 -20.89
C HIS A 194 -3.86 -22.54 -19.40
N LEU A 195 -4.62 -21.47 -19.15
CA LEU A 195 -5.29 -21.23 -17.87
C LEU A 195 -6.25 -22.38 -17.56
N ARG A 196 -5.95 -23.20 -16.55
CA ARG A 196 -6.94 -24.04 -15.87
C ARG A 196 -7.28 -23.42 -14.52
N ARG A 197 -8.58 -23.21 -14.28
CA ARG A 197 -9.12 -22.81 -12.98
C ARG A 197 -8.75 -23.88 -11.94
N GLN A 198 -8.18 -23.49 -10.81
CA GLN A 198 -8.23 -24.32 -9.62
C GLN A 198 -9.47 -23.97 -8.79
N PRO A 199 -10.17 -24.96 -8.22
CA PRO A 199 -11.32 -24.71 -7.36
C PRO A 199 -10.87 -24.24 -5.98
N SER A 200 -11.70 -23.37 -5.41
CA SER A 200 -11.67 -22.87 -4.05
C SER A 200 -11.75 -23.99 -3.01
N PHE A 201 -10.90 -23.91 -1.99
CA PHE A 201 -11.20 -24.41 -0.64
C PHE A 201 -11.69 -23.25 0.20
#